data_AF-A0A349H8B3-F1
#
_entry.id   AF-A0A349H8B3-F1
#
_cell.length_a   1.000
_cell.length_b   1.000
_cell.length_c   1.000
_cell.angle_alpha   90.00
_cell.angle_beta   90.00
_cell.angle_gamma   90.00
#
_symmetry.space_group_name_H-M   'P 1'
#
loop_
_entity.id
_entity.type
_entity.pdbx_description
1 polymer ?
#
loop_
_entity_poly.entity_id
_entity_poly.type
_entity_poly.pdbx_seq_one_letter_code
_entity_poly.pdbx_strand_id
1 'polypeptide(L)'
;MSEKSSVFLAHVRQDSNGQWVEHLLDEHLHGVAALAESFAVTFKAGDWARLAGLWHDLGKYRTTFQRYIRGASGYDAHIETALGKVDHSTAGALYAMQRMKGLGRILAYLIAGHHAGLPDWQSAEAPASSLANRLNQADLLADALAAAPPTDILNAPLPISNPGGERDHALWIRLLFSCLVDADFLDT
;
A
#
# COMPACT_ATOMS: atom_id res chain seq x y z
N MET A 1 -17.00 -7.94 -28.02
CA MET A 1 -17.19 -8.28 -26.59
C MET A 1 -16.31 -7.33 -25.81
N SER A 2 -16.92 -6.36 -25.12
CA SER A 2 -16.16 -5.41 -24.29
C SER A 2 -15.65 -6.19 -23.09
N GLU A 3 -14.33 -6.34 -22.93
CA GLU A 3 -13.75 -6.74 -21.65
C GLU A 3 -14.29 -5.75 -20.60
N LYS A 4 -15.02 -6.26 -19.61
CA LYS A 4 -15.26 -5.48 -18.41
C LYS A 4 -13.89 -5.27 -17.79
N SER A 5 -13.36 -4.06 -17.90
CA SER A 5 -12.25 -3.63 -17.03
C SER A 5 -12.67 -3.98 -15.60
N SER A 6 -11.93 -4.87 -14.96
CA SER A 6 -12.24 -5.31 -13.61
C SER A 6 -12.01 -4.11 -12.69
N VAL A 7 -13.08 -3.48 -12.25
CA VAL A 7 -13.04 -2.37 -11.30
C VAL A 7 -12.43 -2.90 -10.00
N PHE A 8 -11.27 -2.38 -9.60
CA PHE A 8 -10.60 -2.73 -8.35
C PHE A 8 -11.02 -1.76 -7.25
N LEU A 9 -11.39 -2.29 -6.09
CA LEU A 9 -11.84 -1.49 -4.94
C LEU A 9 -10.72 -1.39 -3.90
N ALA A 10 -10.47 -0.18 -3.42
CA ALA A 10 -9.64 0.07 -2.23
C ALA A 10 -10.46 -0.04 -0.95
N HIS A 11 -11.63 0.63 -0.94
CA HIS A 11 -12.52 0.75 0.20
C HIS A 11 -13.99 0.67 -0.23
N VAL A 12 -14.84 0.21 0.68
CA VAL A 12 -16.29 0.18 0.52
C VAL A 12 -16.92 0.56 1.86
N ARG A 13 -17.81 1.56 1.87
CA ARG A 13 -18.49 2.04 3.08
C ARG A 13 -19.95 2.35 2.83
N GLN A 14 -20.75 2.43 3.88
CA GLN A 14 -22.11 2.95 3.78
C GLN A 14 -22.11 4.47 4.03
N ASP A 15 -22.85 5.21 3.23
CA ASP A 15 -23.15 6.61 3.49
C ASP A 15 -24.18 6.76 4.62
N SER A 16 -24.54 8.01 4.94
CA SER A 16 -25.56 8.30 5.98
C SER A 16 -26.95 7.74 5.67
N ASN A 17 -27.21 7.36 4.42
CA ASN A 17 -28.49 6.78 3.97
C ASN A 17 -28.44 5.25 3.89
N GLY A 18 -27.32 4.63 4.28
CA GLY A 18 -27.10 3.19 4.17
C GLY A 18 -26.80 2.71 2.75
N GLN A 19 -26.51 3.61 1.82
CA GLN A 19 -26.10 3.26 0.46
C GLN A 19 -24.61 2.94 0.42
N TRP A 20 -24.25 1.90 -0.30
CA TRP A 20 -22.86 1.55 -0.51
C TRP A 20 -22.16 2.54 -1.44
N VAL A 21 -21.04 3.06 -0.97
CA VAL A 21 -20.11 3.93 -1.70
C VAL A 21 -18.80 3.18 -1.89
N GLU A 22 -18.44 3.00 -3.15
CA GLU A 22 -17.17 2.41 -3.58
C GLU A 22 -16.10 3.50 -3.66
N HIS A 23 -14.89 3.16 -3.22
CA HIS A 23 -13.68 3.93 -3.50
C HIS A 23 -12.74 3.07 -4.34
N LEU A 24 -12.43 3.52 -5.55
CA LEU A 24 -11.61 2.77 -6.50
C LEU A 24 -10.15 2.75 -6.07
N LEU A 25 -9.47 1.63 -6.38
CA LEU A 25 -8.09 1.43 -5.95
C LEU A 25 -7.11 2.37 -6.64
N ASP A 26 -7.31 2.66 -7.93
CA ASP A 26 -6.48 3.61 -8.65
C ASP A 26 -6.66 5.04 -8.12
N GLU A 27 -7.90 5.48 -7.90
CA GLU A 27 -8.22 6.76 -7.27
C GLU A 27 -7.55 6.89 -5.91
N HIS A 28 -7.70 5.86 -5.06
CA HIS A 28 -7.12 5.82 -3.73
C HIS A 28 -5.60 5.93 -3.74
N LEU A 29 -4.92 5.10 -4.55
CA LEU A 29 -3.45 5.11 -4.63
C LEU A 29 -2.93 6.48 -5.10
N HIS A 30 -3.63 7.15 -6.01
CA HIS A 30 -3.27 8.49 -6.47
C HIS A 30 -3.56 9.57 -5.41
N GLY A 31 -4.70 9.47 -4.71
CA GLY A 31 -5.07 10.37 -3.62
C GLY A 31 -4.06 10.33 -2.47
N VAL A 32 -3.75 9.13 -1.98
CA VAL A 32 -2.73 8.90 -0.96
C VAL A 32 -1.36 9.40 -1.41
N ALA A 33 -0.96 9.13 -2.65
CA ALA A 33 0.31 9.60 -3.18
C ALA A 33 0.43 11.13 -3.19
N ALA A 34 -0.62 11.83 -3.64
CA ALA A 34 -0.64 13.29 -3.69
C ALA A 34 -0.62 13.92 -2.29
N LEU A 35 -1.42 13.37 -1.36
CA LEU A 35 -1.45 13.81 0.03
C LEU A 35 -0.10 13.58 0.73
N ALA A 36 0.43 12.36 0.67
CA ALA A 36 1.70 12.00 1.29
C ALA A 36 2.86 12.85 0.74
N GLU A 37 2.89 13.09 -0.58
CA GLU A 37 3.84 14.02 -1.20
C GLU A 37 3.75 15.41 -0.57
N SER A 38 2.54 15.98 -0.51
CA SER A 38 2.32 17.34 0.02
C SER A 38 2.80 17.49 1.46
N PHE A 39 2.62 16.47 2.30
CA PHE A 39 3.09 16.47 3.69
C PHE A 39 4.63 16.44 3.76
N ALA A 40 5.26 15.67 2.87
CA ALA A 40 6.71 15.44 2.89
C ALA A 40 7.54 16.51 2.15
N VAL A 41 6.92 17.39 1.36
CA VAL A 41 7.60 18.51 0.70
C VAL A 41 8.34 19.39 1.71
N THR A 42 7.77 19.62 2.89
CA THR A 42 8.34 20.48 3.95
C THR A 42 9.73 20.02 4.43
N PHE A 43 10.02 18.72 4.34
CA PHE A 43 11.32 18.15 4.69
C PHE A 43 12.06 17.53 3.49
N LYS A 44 11.67 17.90 2.26
CA LYS A 44 12.32 17.52 0.99
C LYS A 44 12.32 16.02 0.72
N ALA A 45 11.21 15.33 1.02
CA ALA A 45 11.05 13.91 0.74
C ALA A 45 9.72 13.58 0.04
N GLY A 46 9.15 14.57 -0.67
CA GLY A 46 7.88 14.43 -1.39
C GLY A 46 7.87 13.27 -2.38
N ASP A 47 8.95 13.08 -3.13
CA ASP A 47 9.11 11.99 -4.10
C ASP A 47 9.11 10.59 -3.45
N TRP A 48 9.74 10.45 -2.28
CA TRP A 48 9.66 9.21 -1.48
C TRP A 48 8.25 8.94 -0.95
N ALA A 49 7.59 9.96 -0.41
CA ALA A 49 6.25 9.83 0.15
C ALA A 49 5.19 9.53 -0.93
N ARG A 50 5.29 10.20 -2.08
CA ARG A 50 4.47 9.93 -3.27
C ARG A 50 4.55 8.47 -3.68
N LEU A 51 5.78 7.94 -3.77
CA LEU A 51 6.02 6.58 -4.21
C LEU A 51 5.55 5.55 -3.17
N ALA A 52 5.70 5.88 -1.87
CA ALA A 52 5.11 5.09 -0.81
C ALA A 52 3.58 5.01 -0.96
N GLY A 53 2.91 6.15 -1.19
CA GLY A 53 1.45 6.20 -1.40
C GLY A 53 0.98 5.39 -2.61
N LEU A 54 1.66 5.50 -3.75
CA LEU A 54 1.29 4.72 -4.95
C LEU A 54 1.43 3.22 -4.76
N TRP A 55 2.36 2.77 -3.91
CA TRP A 55 2.70 1.35 -3.81
C TRP A 55 2.17 0.67 -2.55
N HIS A 56 1.70 1.42 -1.55
CA HIS A 56 1.39 0.85 -0.23
C HIS A 56 0.35 -0.28 -0.27
N ASP A 57 -0.59 -0.16 -1.21
CA ASP A 57 -1.76 -1.00 -1.34
C ASP A 57 -1.77 -1.88 -2.59
N LEU A 58 -0.60 -2.09 -3.23
CA LEU A 58 -0.51 -2.92 -4.43
C LEU A 58 -1.10 -4.33 -4.25
N GLY A 59 -1.07 -4.89 -3.03
CA GLY A 59 -1.68 -6.18 -2.76
C GLY A 59 -3.21 -6.19 -2.83
N LYS A 60 -3.87 -5.02 -2.84
CA LYS A 60 -5.32 -4.92 -3.05
C LYS A 60 -5.73 -5.32 -4.46
N TYR A 61 -4.84 -5.25 -5.46
CA TYR A 61 -5.14 -5.77 -6.81
C TYR A 61 -5.33 -7.30 -6.85
N ARG A 62 -4.84 -8.02 -5.84
CA ARG A 62 -4.94 -9.48 -5.81
C ARG A 62 -6.40 -9.93 -5.74
N THR A 63 -6.75 -10.97 -6.51
CA THR A 63 -8.10 -11.55 -6.51
C THR A 63 -8.57 -11.96 -5.11
N THR A 64 -7.67 -12.43 -4.25
CA THR A 64 -7.97 -12.78 -2.85
C THR A 64 -8.48 -11.57 -2.06
N PHE A 65 -7.84 -10.41 -2.19
CA PHE A 65 -8.28 -9.17 -1.55
C PHE A 65 -9.59 -8.66 -2.17
N GLN A 66 -9.72 -8.66 -3.50
CA GLN A 66 -10.94 -8.19 -4.17
C GLN A 66 -12.17 -9.03 -3.81
N ARG A 67 -12.02 -10.36 -3.64
CA ARG A 67 -13.10 -11.21 -3.10
C ARG A 67 -13.40 -10.87 -1.64
N TYR A 68 -12.37 -10.68 -0.82
CA TYR A 68 -12.53 -10.31 0.58
C TYR A 68 -13.31 -9.00 0.73
N ILE A 69 -12.92 -7.92 0.06
CA ILE A 69 -13.56 -6.61 0.26
C ILE A 69 -15.01 -6.56 -0.23
N ARG A 70 -15.37 -7.38 -1.23
CA ARG A 70 -16.76 -7.52 -1.72
C ARG A 70 -17.61 -8.39 -0.81
N GLY A 71 -17.05 -9.48 -0.29
CA GLY A 71 -17.76 -10.38 0.62
C GLY A 71 -17.88 -9.85 2.06
N ALA A 72 -16.80 -9.33 2.63
CA ALA A 72 -16.72 -8.90 4.04
C ALA A 72 -17.51 -7.63 4.34
N SER A 73 -17.77 -6.78 3.34
CA SER A 73 -18.65 -5.62 3.47
C SER A 73 -20.13 -6.01 3.41
N GLY A 74 -20.48 -7.21 2.93
CA GLY A 74 -21.86 -7.52 2.54
C GLY A 74 -22.30 -6.78 1.28
N TYR A 75 -21.37 -6.10 0.59
CA TYR A 75 -21.57 -5.45 -0.71
C TYR A 75 -21.97 -6.47 -1.79
N ASP A 76 -21.40 -7.67 -1.70
CA ASP A 76 -21.78 -8.84 -2.48
C ASP A 76 -22.22 -9.96 -1.53
N ALA A 77 -23.47 -9.87 -1.06
CA ALA A 77 -24.07 -10.74 -0.04
C ALA A 77 -24.19 -12.24 -0.42
N HIS A 78 -23.67 -12.63 -1.59
CA HIS A 78 -23.57 -14.02 -2.01
C HIS A 78 -22.27 -14.72 -1.56
N ILE A 79 -21.34 -14.00 -0.94
CA ILE A 79 -20.08 -14.56 -0.45
C ILE A 79 -20.14 -14.69 1.08
N GLU A 80 -20.72 -15.78 1.56
CA GLU A 80 -20.69 -16.18 2.98
C GLU A 80 -19.26 -16.58 3.38
N THR A 81 -18.39 -15.62 3.66
CA THR A 81 -17.18 -15.88 4.46
C THR A 81 -16.58 -14.56 4.93
N ALA A 82 -16.70 -14.29 6.23
CA ALA A 82 -15.89 -13.28 6.90
C ALA A 82 -14.44 -13.79 6.96
N LEU A 83 -13.68 -13.59 5.88
CA LEU A 83 -12.26 -13.91 5.84
C LEU A 83 -11.52 -12.99 6.81
N GLY A 84 -10.57 -13.56 7.57
CA GLY A 84 -9.67 -12.77 8.41
C GLY A 84 -8.90 -11.72 7.60
N LYS A 85 -8.19 -10.82 8.30
CA LYS A 85 -7.42 -9.72 7.68
C LYS A 85 -6.51 -10.25 6.55
N VAL A 86 -6.77 -9.82 5.31
CA VAL A 86 -5.95 -10.18 4.14
C VAL A 86 -4.77 -9.23 4.04
N ASP A 87 -3.55 -9.77 4.03
CA ASP A 87 -2.35 -8.98 3.80
C ASP A 87 -2.32 -8.42 2.37
N HIS A 88 -2.41 -7.10 2.26
CA HIS A 88 -2.28 -6.34 1.02
C HIS A 88 -1.01 -5.47 1.00
N SER A 89 -0.37 -5.27 2.15
CA SER A 89 0.81 -4.42 2.33
C SER A 89 2.09 -5.04 1.76
N THR A 90 2.25 -6.36 1.90
CA THR A 90 3.54 -7.02 1.59
C THR A 90 3.88 -6.98 0.09
N ALA A 91 2.89 -7.03 -0.80
CA ALA A 91 3.14 -6.92 -2.24
C ALA A 91 3.80 -5.57 -2.61
N GLY A 92 3.34 -4.47 -2.02
CA GLY A 92 3.95 -3.15 -2.22
C GLY A 92 5.38 -3.06 -1.70
N ALA A 93 5.64 -3.65 -0.53
CA ALA A 93 6.99 -3.70 0.05
C ALA A 93 7.96 -4.51 -0.82
N LEU A 94 7.53 -5.65 -1.34
CA LEU A 94 8.29 -6.46 -2.30
C LEU A 94 8.55 -5.69 -3.59
N TYR A 95 7.55 -4.95 -4.09
CA TYR A 95 7.69 -4.17 -5.31
C TYR A 95 8.75 -3.08 -5.16
N ALA A 96 8.75 -2.37 -4.04
CA ALA A 96 9.78 -1.39 -3.74
C ALA A 96 11.20 -1.99 -3.74
N MET A 97 11.37 -3.16 -3.11
CA MET A 97 12.65 -3.89 -3.12
C MET A 97 13.06 -4.30 -4.54
N GLN A 98 12.12 -4.76 -5.37
CA GLN A 98 12.40 -5.13 -6.76
C GLN A 98 12.85 -3.92 -7.60
N ARG A 99 12.20 -2.76 -7.43
CA ARG A 99 12.46 -1.56 -8.25
C ARG A 99 13.71 -0.80 -7.83
N MET A 100 14.02 -0.76 -6.53
CA MET A 100 15.03 0.14 -5.97
C MET A 100 16.16 -0.58 -5.20
N LYS A 101 16.15 -1.92 -5.18
CA LYS A 101 17.14 -2.74 -4.47
C LYS A 101 17.26 -2.30 -3.01
N GLY A 102 18.49 -2.05 -2.51
CA GLY A 102 18.73 -1.66 -1.12
C GLY A 102 17.99 -0.41 -0.68
N LEU A 103 17.81 0.57 -1.57
CA LEU A 103 17.05 1.80 -1.29
C LEU A 103 15.55 1.52 -1.15
N GLY A 104 15.04 0.49 -1.81
CA GLY A 104 13.65 0.04 -1.70
C GLY A 104 13.27 -0.39 -0.28
N ARG A 105 14.26 -0.71 0.56
CA ARG A 105 14.03 -1.09 1.97
C ARG A 105 13.38 0.03 2.77
N ILE A 106 13.68 1.29 2.45
CA ILE A 106 13.03 2.45 3.09
C ILE A 106 11.52 2.34 2.87
N LEU A 107 11.08 2.29 1.61
CA LEU A 107 9.66 2.17 1.27
C LEU A 107 9.05 0.86 1.79
N ALA A 108 9.82 -0.24 1.77
CA ALA A 108 9.34 -1.52 2.29
C ALA A 108 8.96 -1.44 3.78
N TYR A 109 9.73 -0.71 4.61
CA TYR A 109 9.34 -0.46 6.00
C TYR A 109 8.05 0.36 6.12
N LEU A 110 7.93 1.44 5.33
CA LEU A 110 6.75 2.30 5.37
C LEU A 110 5.50 1.51 4.98
N ILE A 111 5.60 0.82 3.84
CA ILE A 111 4.50 0.08 3.22
C ILE A 111 4.13 -1.14 4.06
N ALA A 112 5.07 -1.97 4.51
CA ALA A 112 4.71 -3.14 5.31
C ALA A 112 4.09 -2.76 6.67
N GLY A 113 4.41 -1.56 7.17
CA GLY A 113 3.99 -1.09 8.48
C GLY A 113 2.72 -0.25 8.54
N HIS A 114 2.15 0.20 7.41
CA HIS A 114 1.13 1.28 7.40
C HIS A 114 -0.15 0.98 8.21
N HIS A 115 -0.43 -0.29 8.54
CA HIS A 115 -1.54 -0.67 9.42
C HIS A 115 -1.16 -1.20 10.81
N ALA A 116 0.12 -1.47 11.07
CA ALA A 116 0.58 -2.15 12.28
C ALA A 116 1.71 -1.42 13.03
N GLY A 117 2.20 -0.32 12.46
CA GLY A 117 3.46 0.32 12.87
C GLY A 117 4.65 -0.24 12.10
N LEU A 118 5.78 0.49 12.16
CA LEU A 118 7.02 0.08 11.51
C LEU A 118 7.48 -1.29 12.05
N PRO A 119 7.63 -2.32 11.20
CA PRO A 119 8.04 -3.64 11.66
C PRO A 119 9.52 -3.66 12.05
N ASP A 120 9.91 -4.58 12.92
CA ASP A 120 11.31 -4.93 13.09
C ASP A 120 11.85 -5.65 11.84
N TRP A 121 13.16 -5.55 11.61
CA TRP A 121 13.81 -6.34 10.57
C TRP A 121 13.62 -7.84 10.81
N GLN A 122 13.85 -8.26 12.05
CA GLN A 122 13.64 -9.60 12.60
C GLN A 122 13.05 -9.42 14.00
N SER A 123 12.08 -10.25 14.36
CA SER A 123 11.50 -10.28 15.71
C SER A 123 11.48 -11.72 16.21
N ALA A 124 11.89 -11.93 17.46
CA ALA A 124 11.83 -13.24 18.10
C ALA A 124 10.40 -13.56 18.58
N GLU A 125 9.67 -12.52 18.99
CA GLU A 125 8.32 -12.57 19.53
C GLU A 125 7.27 -12.74 18.43
N ALA A 126 7.46 -12.08 17.29
CA ALA A 126 6.54 -12.14 16.16
C ALA A 126 7.27 -12.32 14.81
N PRO A 127 7.96 -13.47 14.57
CA PRO A 127 8.79 -13.68 13.38
C PRO A 127 8.05 -13.49 12.05
N ALA A 128 6.78 -13.90 11.96
CA ALA A 128 5.96 -13.77 10.77
C ALA A 128 5.62 -12.30 10.41
N SER A 129 5.61 -11.41 11.39
CA SER A 129 5.31 -9.99 11.18
C SER A 129 6.52 -9.16 10.75
N SER A 130 7.73 -9.72 10.93
CA SER A 130 9.00 -9.05 10.61
C SER A 130 9.12 -8.71 9.12
N LEU A 131 9.83 -7.62 8.82
CA LEU A 131 10.05 -7.22 7.44
C LEU A 131 10.80 -8.30 6.66
N ALA A 132 11.81 -8.93 7.25
CA ALA A 132 12.58 -9.99 6.58
C ALA A 132 11.69 -11.17 6.18
N ASN A 133 10.73 -11.58 7.02
CA ASN A 133 9.81 -12.66 6.67
C ASN A 133 8.85 -12.26 5.54
N ARG A 134 8.26 -11.07 5.64
CA ARG A 134 7.37 -10.52 4.60
C ARG A 134 8.07 -10.44 3.24
N LEU A 135 9.32 -10.00 3.22
CA LEU A 135 10.13 -9.90 1.99
C LEU A 135 10.50 -11.26 1.36
N ASN A 136 10.21 -12.38 2.00
CA ASN A 136 10.36 -13.72 1.40
C ASN A 136 9.08 -14.25 0.74
N GLN A 137 7.96 -13.51 0.80
CA GLN A 137 6.65 -13.95 0.30
C GLN A 137 6.43 -13.51 -1.17
N ALA A 138 7.35 -13.89 -2.07
CA ALA A 138 7.38 -13.41 -3.45
C ALA A 138 6.08 -13.63 -4.24
N ASP A 139 5.33 -14.69 -3.91
CA ASP A 139 4.03 -15.02 -4.55
C ASP A 139 3.01 -13.88 -4.40
N LEU A 140 3.04 -13.13 -3.29
CA LEU A 140 2.11 -12.02 -3.08
C LEU A 140 2.29 -10.91 -4.12
N LEU A 141 3.53 -10.64 -4.53
CA LEU A 141 3.81 -9.68 -5.58
C LEU A 141 3.47 -10.26 -6.95
N ALA A 142 3.79 -11.52 -7.22
CA ALA A 142 3.45 -12.17 -8.47
C ALA A 142 1.93 -12.15 -8.72
N ASP A 143 1.12 -12.46 -7.71
CA ASP A 143 -0.34 -12.37 -7.76
C ASP A 143 -0.82 -10.95 -8.07
N ALA A 144 -0.23 -9.95 -7.42
CA ALA A 144 -0.62 -8.55 -7.60
C ALA A 144 -0.31 -8.05 -9.02
N LEU A 145 0.86 -8.42 -9.56
CA LEU A 145 1.26 -8.04 -10.92
C LEU A 145 0.46 -8.79 -11.99
N ALA A 146 0.03 -10.02 -11.72
CA ALA A 146 -0.83 -10.79 -12.63
C ALA A 146 -2.21 -10.14 -12.85
N ALA A 147 -2.67 -9.30 -11.92
CA ALA A 147 -3.89 -8.50 -12.05
C ALA A 147 -3.71 -7.25 -12.95
N ALA A 148 -2.52 -7.07 -13.54
CA ALA A 148 -2.16 -5.96 -14.42
C ALA A 148 -2.50 -4.57 -13.85
N PRO A 149 -1.90 -4.15 -12.70
CA PRO A 149 -2.06 -2.80 -12.19
C PRO A 149 -1.69 -1.73 -13.23
N PRO A 150 -2.31 -0.55 -13.18
CA PRO A 150 -2.02 0.56 -14.09
C PRO A 150 -0.52 0.87 -14.21
N THR A 151 -0.06 1.11 -15.43
CA THR A 151 1.37 1.25 -15.74
C THR A 151 2.00 2.51 -15.17
N ASP A 152 1.21 3.56 -14.97
CA ASP A 152 1.55 4.82 -14.32
C ASP A 152 1.80 4.65 -12.80
N ILE A 153 1.08 3.73 -12.15
CA ILE A 153 1.34 3.33 -10.76
C ILE A 153 2.64 2.53 -10.68
N LEU A 154 2.80 1.51 -11.53
CA LEU A 154 3.97 0.63 -11.51
C LEU A 154 5.26 1.34 -11.93
N ASN A 155 5.20 2.17 -12.96
CA ASN A 155 6.36 2.86 -13.54
C ASN A 155 6.46 4.33 -13.12
N ALA A 156 5.91 4.67 -11.96
CA ALA A 156 6.12 5.98 -11.36
C ALA A 156 7.63 6.32 -11.26
N PRO A 157 8.00 7.60 -11.48
CA PRO A 157 9.39 8.03 -11.38
C PRO A 157 9.98 7.67 -10.01
N LEU A 158 11.21 7.13 -10.02
CA LEU A 158 11.93 6.84 -8.77
C LEU A 158 12.36 8.15 -8.09
N PRO A 159 12.52 8.16 -6.75
CA PRO A 159 12.94 9.34 -6.03
C PRO A 159 14.35 9.76 -6.45
N ILE A 160 14.55 11.06 -6.62
CA ILE A 160 15.84 11.67 -6.94
C ILE A 160 16.43 12.42 -5.74
N SER A 161 15.60 12.71 -4.73
CA SER A 161 16.05 13.34 -3.50
C SER A 161 16.92 12.38 -2.67
N ASN A 162 17.95 12.93 -2.03
CA ASN A 162 18.86 12.14 -1.20
C ASN A 162 18.09 11.60 0.02
N PRO A 163 18.01 10.26 0.21
CA PRO A 163 17.32 9.69 1.37
C PRO A 163 17.99 10.16 2.66
N GLY A 164 17.20 10.65 3.62
CA GLY A 164 17.70 11.13 4.92
C GLY A 164 18.43 12.48 4.89
N GLY A 165 19.16 12.81 3.82
CA GLY A 165 19.99 14.03 3.79
C GLY A 165 21.04 14.02 4.91
N GLU A 166 21.20 15.15 5.61
CA GLU A 166 22.05 15.27 6.80
C GLU A 166 21.32 14.87 8.12
N ARG A 167 20.11 14.32 8.02
CA ARG A 167 19.25 14.07 9.18
C ARG A 167 19.48 12.69 9.79
N ASP A 168 18.96 12.53 11.00
CA ASP A 168 18.76 11.20 11.58
C ASP A 168 17.82 10.37 10.69
N HIS A 169 18.34 9.27 10.16
CA HIS A 169 17.63 8.40 9.21
C HIS A 169 16.42 7.73 9.87
N ALA A 170 16.51 7.40 11.16
CA ALA A 170 15.42 6.79 11.90
C ALA A 170 14.27 7.77 12.11
N LEU A 171 14.57 9.05 12.39
CA LEU A 171 13.54 10.10 12.45
C LEU A 171 12.94 10.35 11.06
N TRP A 172 13.78 10.44 10.02
CA TRP A 172 13.31 10.69 8.66
C TRP A 172 12.36 9.60 8.14
N ILE A 173 12.66 8.33 8.39
CA ILE A 173 11.75 7.21 8.07
C ILE A 173 10.43 7.34 8.84
N ARG A 174 10.45 7.72 10.12
CA ARG A 174 9.24 7.89 10.94
C ARG A 174 8.38 9.07 10.46
N LEU A 175 8.99 10.15 10.00
CA LEU A 175 8.26 11.27 9.39
C LEU A 175 7.58 10.84 8.09
N LEU A 176 8.29 10.15 7.20
CA LEU A 176 7.70 9.58 5.99
C LEU A 176 6.57 8.58 6.30
N PHE A 177 6.75 7.77 7.33
CA PHE A 177 5.74 6.83 7.79
C PHE A 177 4.47 7.56 8.24
N SER A 178 4.61 8.64 9.02
CA SER A 178 3.47 9.50 9.40
C SER A 178 2.77 10.05 8.17
N CYS A 179 3.53 10.59 7.21
CA CYS A 179 2.94 11.12 5.97
C CYS A 179 2.12 10.08 5.21
N LEU A 180 2.61 8.85 5.11
CA LEU A 180 1.88 7.76 4.46
C LEU A 180 0.60 7.38 5.22
N VAL A 181 0.71 7.16 6.53
CA VAL A 181 -0.43 6.74 7.37
C VAL A 181 -1.51 7.82 7.43
N ASP A 182 -1.12 9.09 7.59
CA ASP A 182 -2.05 10.21 7.62
C ASP A 182 -2.75 10.39 6.27
N ALA A 183 -2.02 10.20 5.16
CA ALA A 183 -2.60 10.27 3.81
C ALA A 183 -3.58 9.12 3.54
N ASP A 184 -3.22 7.88 3.88
CA ASP A 184 -4.08 6.69 3.74
C ASP A 184 -5.37 6.85 4.55
N PHE A 185 -5.26 7.32 5.79
CA PHE A 185 -6.42 7.56 6.65
C PHE A 185 -7.36 8.62 6.10
N LEU A 186 -6.83 9.72 5.56
CA LEU A 186 -7.65 10.81 5.00
C LEU A 186 -8.34 10.41 3.69
N ASP A 187 -7.83 9.40 3.00
CA ASP A 187 -8.29 8.93 1.69
C ASP A 187 -9.05 7.57 1.78
N THR A 188 -9.62 7.26 2.94
CA THR A 188 -10.43 6.05 3.20
C THR A 188 -11.93 6.36 3.35
#